data_AF-A0ABD3HY37-F1
#
_entry.id   AF-A0ABD3HY37-F1
#
_cell.length_a   1.000
_cell.length_b   1.000
_cell.length_c   1.000
_cell.angle_alpha   90.00
_cell.angle_beta   90.00
_cell.angle_gamma   90.00
#
_symmetry.space_group_name_H-M   'P 1'
#
loop_
_entity.id
_entity.type
_entity.pdbx_description
1 polymer ?
#
loop_
_entity_poly.entity_id
_entity_poly.type
_entity_poly.pdbx_seq_one_letter_code
_entity_poly.pdbx_strand_id
1 'polypeptide(L)'
;MSIMAMPLSVASKVTLGKSEFAGKGIKSAAPSTRLAKQNVRFAIKAAGYEDELVKTAKSIASPGRGILAIDESNATCGLRLSSIGLENNETNRQAYRELLLETPGLGEYISGTILFEETLYQSTTKGKKMVDVCNEQGIIPGIKVDKGLVSLPGSNNESWCQGLDGLHSRTAAYYKQGARFAKWRTVVSVPNGPSELAIKEAAWGLARYAAICQDNGLVPIVEPEVLLDGEHGIERTAEVAEKVWSTVFSYLAENKLLLEGILLKPSMVTPGNGSKVKATPEEIANYTLTMLKRTVPPAVPGIMFLSGGQSEVEATLNLNAMNQSPNPWHVSFSYARALQNSVLKAWKGQPENVEAAQKALLVRAKANSLAQLGKYSAKGEAEEAKKGLRTCTARAAARKHSKIIPVVSSE
;
A
#
# COMPACT_ATOMS: atom_id res chain seq x y z
N MET A 1 57.79 42.69 -3.64
CA MET A 1 58.73 42.97 -4.74
C MET A 1 58.29 42.09 -5.90
N SER A 2 57.32 42.55 -6.69
CA SER A 2 57.46 43.29 -7.96
C SER A 2 57.59 42.34 -9.15
N ILE A 3 56.91 42.45 -10.30
CA ILE A 3 55.92 43.39 -10.88
C ILE A 3 55.36 42.67 -12.16
N MET A 4 54.06 42.89 -12.48
CA MET A 4 53.34 42.88 -13.79
C MET A 4 53.48 41.70 -14.80
N ALA A 5 52.45 41.11 -15.43
CA ALA A 5 51.18 41.52 -16.09
C ALA A 5 51.25 41.54 -17.64
N MET A 6 50.66 40.50 -18.29
CA MET A 6 49.83 40.46 -19.54
C MET A 6 50.32 41.10 -20.88
N PRO A 7 49.68 40.92 -22.07
CA PRO A 7 48.94 39.80 -22.70
C PRO A 7 49.12 39.67 -24.27
N LEU A 8 48.26 38.86 -24.93
CA LEU A 8 47.66 38.98 -26.29
C LEU A 8 48.34 38.40 -27.58
N SER A 9 47.53 37.58 -28.28
CA SER A 9 47.17 37.59 -29.72
C SER A 9 48.24 37.44 -30.81
N VAL A 10 48.05 36.44 -31.69
CA VAL A 10 48.33 36.61 -33.13
C VAL A 10 47.23 36.00 -33.98
N ALA A 11 46.66 36.86 -34.82
CA ALA A 11 45.64 36.61 -35.82
C ALA A 11 46.22 36.04 -37.13
N SER A 12 45.31 35.49 -37.93
CA SER A 12 45.46 34.98 -39.29
C SER A 12 45.96 36.00 -40.31
N LYS A 13 46.72 35.53 -41.31
CA LYS A 13 46.79 36.14 -42.66
C LYS A 13 46.87 35.05 -43.74
N VAL A 14 45.99 35.21 -44.72
CA VAL A 14 45.79 34.41 -45.94
C VAL A 14 46.48 35.11 -47.11
N THR A 15 47.10 34.36 -48.03
CA THR A 15 47.16 34.66 -49.48
C THR A 15 47.61 33.39 -50.23
N LEU A 16 46.70 32.66 -50.87
CA LEU A 16 46.34 32.66 -52.29
C LEU A 16 47.48 32.30 -53.27
N GLY A 17 47.62 31.00 -53.56
CA GLY A 17 48.27 30.46 -54.74
C GLY A 17 47.22 30.00 -55.77
N LYS A 18 47.45 30.37 -57.03
CA LYS A 18 46.52 30.38 -58.17
C LYS A 18 45.96 29.01 -58.56
N SER A 19 44.72 29.03 -59.02
CA SER A 19 44.02 27.94 -59.72
C SER A 19 44.43 27.87 -61.20
N GLU A 20 44.60 26.66 -61.73
CA GLU A 20 44.23 26.33 -63.11
C GLU A 20 43.48 24.99 -63.11
N PHE A 21 42.32 25.00 -63.78
CA PHE A 21 41.29 23.97 -63.75
C PHE A 21 41.10 23.47 -65.18
N ALA A 22 41.48 22.22 -65.45
CA ALA A 22 41.03 21.38 -66.56
C ALA A 22 41.56 19.97 -66.24
N GLY A 23 40.80 18.91 -66.01
CA GLY A 23 39.51 18.54 -66.57
C GLY A 23 39.66 17.10 -67.06
N LYS A 24 39.10 16.13 -66.31
CA LYS A 24 38.46 14.87 -66.77
C LYS A 24 38.44 13.86 -65.62
N GLY A 25 37.24 13.37 -65.34
CA GLY A 25 36.92 12.64 -64.12
C GLY A 25 37.39 11.19 -64.10
N ILE A 26 37.50 10.69 -62.87
CA ILE A 26 37.52 9.27 -62.55
C ILE A 26 36.48 9.07 -61.44
N LYS A 27 35.47 8.26 -61.72
CA LYS A 27 34.44 7.84 -60.75
C LYS A 27 35.11 6.99 -59.68
N SER A 28 35.23 7.49 -58.44
CA SER A 28 35.57 6.63 -57.30
C SER A 28 34.29 6.04 -56.72
N ALA A 29 34.08 4.74 -56.93
CA ALA A 29 33.07 3.98 -56.20
C ALA A 29 33.50 3.88 -54.73
N ALA A 30 32.74 4.51 -53.82
CA ALA A 30 32.90 4.29 -52.40
C ALA A 30 32.29 2.92 -52.03
N PRO A 31 32.94 2.09 -51.20
CA PRO A 31 32.31 0.90 -50.67
C PRO A 31 31.20 1.31 -49.71
N SER A 32 29.96 0.99 -50.06
CA SER A 32 28.82 1.08 -49.15
C SER A 32 29.04 0.09 -48.02
N THR A 33 29.56 0.56 -46.89
CA THR A 33 29.44 -0.16 -45.63
C THR A 33 27.97 -0.09 -45.22
N ARG A 34 27.20 -1.13 -45.59
CA ARG A 34 25.92 -1.40 -44.93
C ARG A 34 26.21 -1.58 -43.45
N LEU A 35 25.94 -0.54 -42.66
CA LEU A 35 25.73 -0.69 -41.23
C LEU A 35 24.64 -1.76 -41.08
N ALA A 36 25.01 -2.93 -40.58
CA ALA A 36 24.06 -3.94 -40.19
C ALA A 36 23.10 -3.27 -39.22
N LYS A 37 21.83 -3.10 -39.61
CA LYS A 37 20.78 -2.73 -38.67
C LYS A 37 20.75 -3.86 -37.64
N GLN A 38 21.40 -3.63 -36.50
CA GLN A 38 21.16 -4.45 -35.32
C GLN A 38 19.72 -4.20 -34.93
N ASN A 39 18.82 -5.04 -35.46
CA ASN A 39 17.50 -5.21 -34.89
C ASN A 39 17.72 -5.86 -33.52
N VAL A 40 18.03 -5.05 -32.51
CA VAL A 40 17.93 -5.48 -31.12
C VAL A 40 16.43 -5.65 -30.85
N ARG A 41 15.91 -6.82 -31.20
CA ARG A 41 14.61 -7.28 -30.75
C ARG A 41 14.73 -7.51 -29.25
N PHE A 42 14.42 -6.49 -28.44
CA PHE A 42 14.07 -6.73 -27.03
C PHE A 42 12.69 -7.39 -26.98
N ALA A 43 12.65 -8.69 -27.23
CA ALA A 43 11.57 -9.58 -26.82
C ALA A 43 12.28 -10.72 -26.06
N ILE A 44 11.83 -11.16 -24.88
CA ILE A 44 10.49 -11.60 -24.54
C ILE A 44 10.31 -11.39 -23.02
N LYS A 45 9.29 -10.66 -22.58
CA LYS A 45 8.82 -10.76 -21.18
C LYS A 45 8.16 -12.13 -21.09
N ALA A 46 8.76 -13.08 -20.38
CA ALA A 46 8.16 -14.40 -20.16
C ALA A 46 7.06 -14.29 -19.09
N ALA A 47 6.09 -13.39 -19.27
CA ALA A 47 5.08 -13.13 -18.25
C ALA A 47 3.84 -13.99 -18.52
N GLY A 48 3.83 -15.22 -18.01
CA GLY A 48 2.67 -16.10 -18.05
C GLY A 48 1.48 -15.64 -17.19
N TYR A 49 1.63 -14.52 -16.47
CA TYR A 49 0.67 -14.06 -15.46
C TYR A 49 0.02 -12.70 -15.78
N GLU A 50 0.26 -12.07 -16.94
CA GLU A 50 -0.20 -10.69 -17.20
C GLU A 50 -1.71 -10.53 -16.97
N ASP A 51 -2.52 -11.38 -17.61
CA ASP A 51 -3.98 -11.36 -17.44
C ASP A 51 -4.42 -11.66 -16.00
N GLU A 52 -3.73 -12.59 -15.32
CA GLU A 52 -4.03 -12.94 -13.92
C GLU A 52 -3.71 -11.77 -12.97
N LEU A 53 -2.59 -11.09 -13.18
CA LEU A 53 -2.18 -9.92 -12.40
C LEU A 53 -3.20 -8.80 -12.56
N VAL A 54 -3.58 -8.48 -13.80
CA VAL A 54 -4.58 -7.43 -14.09
C VAL A 54 -5.93 -7.79 -13.49
N LYS A 55 -6.38 -9.04 -13.62
CA LYS A 55 -7.64 -9.52 -13.03
C LYS A 55 -7.61 -9.44 -11.51
N THR A 56 -6.51 -9.85 -10.89
CA THR A 56 -6.34 -9.84 -9.43
C THR A 56 -6.33 -8.41 -8.90
N ALA A 57 -5.55 -7.51 -9.52
CA ALA A 57 -5.46 -6.12 -9.10
C ALA A 57 -6.82 -5.41 -9.19
N LYS A 58 -7.57 -5.63 -10.29
CA LYS A 58 -8.95 -5.12 -10.44
C LYS A 58 -9.94 -5.73 -9.44
N SER A 59 -9.78 -7.01 -9.11
CA SER A 59 -10.64 -7.68 -8.13
C SER A 59 -10.43 -7.12 -6.72
N ILE A 60 -9.18 -6.83 -6.36
CA ILE A 60 -8.84 -6.15 -5.12
C ILE A 60 -9.37 -4.71 -5.13
N ALA A 61 -9.15 -3.98 -6.22
CA ALA A 61 -9.61 -2.60 -6.43
C ALA A 61 -11.08 -2.51 -6.91
N SER A 62 -11.99 -3.15 -6.19
CA SER A 62 -13.41 -3.26 -6.57
C SER A 62 -14.32 -2.34 -5.75
N PRO A 63 -15.43 -1.84 -6.33
CA PRO A 63 -16.36 -0.92 -5.66
C PRO A 63 -16.78 -1.38 -4.26
N GLY A 64 -16.69 -0.47 -3.30
CA GLY A 64 -17.09 -0.70 -1.91
C GLY A 64 -16.17 -1.63 -1.13
N ARG A 65 -15.00 -2.01 -1.65
CA ARG A 65 -14.09 -2.91 -0.95
C ARG A 65 -12.69 -2.35 -0.79
N GLY A 66 -11.99 -2.81 0.24
CA GLY A 66 -10.58 -2.49 0.49
C GLY A 66 -9.83 -3.68 1.09
N ILE A 67 -8.66 -3.40 1.65
CA ILE A 67 -7.74 -4.41 2.15
C ILE A 67 -7.66 -4.34 3.68
N LEU A 68 -7.79 -5.50 4.33
CA LEU A 68 -7.46 -5.70 5.73
C LEU A 68 -5.97 -6.04 5.85
N ALA A 69 -5.17 -5.15 6.44
CA ALA A 69 -3.74 -5.41 6.64
C ALA A 69 -3.51 -6.02 8.03
N ILE A 70 -3.25 -7.34 8.08
CA ILE A 70 -3.00 -8.12 9.32
C ILE A 70 -1.61 -8.78 9.27
N ASP A 71 -0.70 -8.14 8.54
CA ASP A 71 0.67 -8.56 8.26
C ASP A 71 1.67 -8.06 9.31
N GLU A 72 1.20 -7.76 10.52
CA GLU A 72 2.09 -7.42 11.61
C GLU A 72 3.05 -8.58 11.87
N SER A 73 4.36 -8.30 11.87
CA SER A 73 5.35 -9.28 12.30
C SER A 73 5.07 -9.74 13.72
N ASN A 74 5.67 -10.86 14.14
CA ASN A 74 5.49 -11.36 15.52
C ASN A 74 5.82 -10.29 16.58
N ALA A 75 6.84 -9.46 16.35
CA ALA A 75 7.17 -8.34 17.23
C ALA A 75 6.08 -7.26 17.26
N THR A 76 5.62 -6.80 16.09
CA THR A 76 4.58 -5.76 15.99
C THR A 76 3.23 -6.25 16.51
N CYS A 77 2.87 -7.51 16.24
CA CYS A 77 1.68 -8.14 16.79
C CYS A 77 1.78 -8.24 18.32
N GLY A 78 2.96 -8.57 18.85
CA GLY A 78 3.21 -8.62 20.29
C GLY A 78 2.88 -7.29 20.98
N LEU A 79 3.34 -6.16 20.42
CA LEU A 79 3.01 -4.83 20.96
C LEU A 79 1.49 -4.59 21.02
N ARG A 80 0.74 -5.08 20.03
CA ARG A 80 -0.73 -4.97 20.03
C ARG A 80 -1.39 -5.85 21.09
N LEU A 81 -0.94 -7.09 21.23
CA LEU A 81 -1.44 -8.01 22.26
C LEU A 81 -1.13 -7.48 23.67
N SER A 82 0.08 -6.97 23.89
CA SER A 82 0.46 -6.39 25.18
C SER A 82 -0.38 -5.17 25.55
N SER A 83 -0.87 -4.38 24.58
CA SER A 83 -1.76 -3.23 24.83
C SER A 83 -3.11 -3.61 25.45
N ILE A 84 -3.50 -4.88 25.34
CA ILE A 84 -4.71 -5.45 25.97
C ILE A 84 -4.37 -6.50 27.03
N GLY A 85 -3.11 -6.55 27.48
CA GLY A 85 -2.67 -7.43 28.57
C GLY A 85 -2.41 -8.88 28.17
N LEU A 86 -2.28 -9.20 26.88
CA LEU A 86 -1.94 -10.56 26.43
C LEU A 86 -0.46 -10.73 26.13
N GLU A 87 0.01 -11.95 26.41
CA GLU A 87 1.35 -12.41 26.05
C GLU A 87 1.49 -12.59 24.53
N ASN A 88 2.68 -12.30 24.00
CA ASN A 88 3.03 -12.55 22.61
C ASN A 88 3.49 -14.01 22.38
N ASN A 89 2.53 -14.94 22.37
CA ASN A 89 2.76 -16.34 22.00
C ASN A 89 1.98 -16.71 20.72
N GLU A 90 2.33 -17.84 20.10
CA GLU A 90 1.71 -18.26 18.83
C GLU A 90 0.20 -18.44 18.96
N THR A 91 -0.27 -19.07 20.03
CA THR A 91 -1.70 -19.30 20.30
C THR A 91 -2.51 -18.00 20.29
N ASN A 92 -2.01 -16.94 20.95
CA ASN A 92 -2.69 -15.65 20.98
C ASN A 92 -2.66 -14.95 19.62
N ARG A 93 -1.56 -15.08 18.86
CA ARG A 93 -1.47 -14.52 17.49
C ARG A 93 -2.43 -15.22 16.54
N GLN A 94 -2.49 -16.56 16.61
CA GLN A 94 -3.40 -17.40 15.84
C GLN A 94 -4.86 -17.07 16.17
N ALA A 95 -5.23 -17.07 17.46
CA ALA A 95 -6.59 -16.76 17.90
C ALA A 95 -7.03 -15.36 17.45
N TYR A 96 -6.13 -14.39 17.48
CA TYR A 96 -6.43 -13.04 16.99
C TYR A 96 -6.66 -13.02 15.47
N ARG A 97 -5.85 -13.73 14.67
CA ARG A 97 -6.06 -13.78 13.20
C ARG A 97 -7.27 -14.60 12.82
N GLU A 98 -7.55 -15.69 13.54
CA GLU A 98 -8.76 -16.48 13.39
C GLU A 98 -10.00 -15.63 13.65
N LEU A 99 -10.03 -14.87 14.75
CA LEU A 99 -11.13 -13.94 15.07
C LEU A 99 -11.41 -12.99 13.90
N LEU A 100 -10.36 -12.37 13.35
CA LEU A 100 -10.48 -11.42 12.26
C LEU A 100 -10.98 -12.11 10.98
N LEU A 101 -10.36 -13.22 10.58
CA LEU A 101 -10.67 -13.90 9.33
C LEU A 101 -12.00 -14.67 9.36
N GLU A 102 -12.42 -15.23 10.50
CA GLU A 102 -13.72 -15.90 10.66
C GLU A 102 -14.89 -14.92 10.84
N THR A 103 -14.67 -13.60 10.76
CA THR A 103 -15.75 -12.60 10.87
C THR A 103 -16.78 -12.81 9.74
N PRO A 104 -18.03 -13.18 10.04
CA PRO A 104 -19.01 -13.46 9.00
C PRO A 104 -19.36 -12.22 8.17
N GLY A 105 -19.41 -12.35 6.85
CA GLY A 105 -19.77 -11.25 5.95
C GLY A 105 -18.65 -10.22 5.73
N LEU A 106 -17.43 -10.49 6.20
CA LEU A 106 -16.30 -9.57 6.04
C LEU A 106 -15.98 -9.30 4.55
N GLY A 107 -16.17 -10.31 3.70
CA GLY A 107 -15.93 -10.24 2.25
C GLY A 107 -16.80 -9.24 1.48
N GLU A 108 -17.90 -8.77 2.08
CA GLU A 108 -18.72 -7.69 1.51
C GLU A 108 -17.95 -6.37 1.41
N TYR A 109 -16.99 -6.16 2.32
CA TYR A 109 -16.27 -4.90 2.49
C TYR A 109 -14.76 -5.04 2.30
N ILE A 110 -14.25 -6.28 2.38
CA ILE A 110 -12.83 -6.59 2.23
C ILE A 110 -12.65 -7.43 0.98
N SER A 111 -11.83 -6.96 0.04
CA SER A 111 -11.49 -7.68 -1.19
C SER A 111 -10.18 -8.45 -1.07
N GLY A 112 -9.30 -8.06 -0.16
CA GLY A 112 -8.04 -8.74 0.10
C GLY A 112 -7.56 -8.58 1.54
N THR A 113 -6.71 -9.50 1.98
CA THR A 113 -6.07 -9.44 3.29
C THR A 113 -4.57 -9.65 3.16
N ILE A 114 -3.76 -8.81 3.83
CA ILE A 114 -2.30 -8.98 3.85
C ILE A 114 -1.95 -9.79 5.08
N LEU A 115 -1.33 -10.94 4.87
CA LEU A 115 -0.92 -11.86 5.92
C LEU A 115 0.58 -11.70 6.21
N PHE A 116 0.96 -12.06 7.44
CA PHE A 116 2.35 -12.38 7.77
C PHE A 116 2.62 -13.86 7.43
N GLU A 117 3.90 -14.21 7.24
CA GLU A 117 4.29 -15.57 6.83
C GLU A 117 3.78 -16.65 7.79
N GLU A 118 3.86 -16.41 9.10
CA GLU A 118 3.29 -17.31 10.12
C GLU A 118 1.80 -17.59 9.85
N THR A 119 0.99 -16.56 9.60
CA THR A 119 -0.45 -16.69 9.36
C THR A 119 -0.78 -17.36 8.02
N LEU A 120 0.03 -17.14 6.97
CA LEU A 120 -0.16 -17.74 5.65
C LEU A 120 -0.07 -19.28 5.70
N TYR A 121 0.78 -19.81 6.58
CA TYR A 121 0.97 -21.26 6.78
C TYR A 121 0.20 -21.83 7.97
N GLN A 122 -0.46 -20.99 8.77
CA GLN A 122 -1.28 -21.43 9.90
C GLN A 122 -2.65 -21.99 9.45
N SER A 123 -3.18 -22.84 10.32
CA SER A 123 -4.59 -23.20 10.37
C SER A 123 -5.30 -22.50 11.52
N THR A 124 -6.62 -22.41 11.46
CA THR A 124 -7.49 -22.13 12.59
C THR A 124 -7.37 -23.22 13.66
N THR A 125 -7.87 -22.95 14.86
CA THR A 125 -8.00 -23.93 15.96
C THR A 125 -8.84 -25.16 15.58
N LYS A 126 -9.69 -25.04 14.54
CA LYS A 126 -10.50 -26.13 13.97
C LYS A 126 -9.80 -26.88 12.83
N GLY A 127 -8.52 -26.60 12.56
CA GLY A 127 -7.68 -27.31 11.58
C GLY A 127 -7.77 -26.81 10.14
N LYS A 128 -8.67 -25.87 9.84
CA LYS A 128 -8.83 -25.29 8.50
C LYS A 128 -7.75 -24.24 8.21
N LYS A 129 -7.15 -24.24 7.02
CA LYS A 129 -6.10 -23.27 6.67
C LYS A 129 -6.65 -21.84 6.66
N MET A 130 -5.87 -20.88 7.15
CA MET A 130 -6.26 -19.46 7.16
C MET A 130 -6.57 -18.92 5.75
N VAL A 131 -5.81 -19.37 4.74
CA VAL A 131 -6.05 -19.01 3.34
C VAL A 131 -7.40 -19.49 2.81
N ASP A 132 -7.86 -20.66 3.25
CA ASP A 132 -9.16 -21.21 2.82
C ASP A 132 -10.31 -20.42 3.44
N VAL A 133 -10.17 -19.97 4.70
CA VAL A 133 -11.13 -19.07 5.37
C VAL A 133 -11.27 -17.75 4.60
N CYS A 134 -10.17 -17.20 4.08
CA CYS A 134 -10.20 -15.99 3.26
C CYS A 134 -10.96 -16.23 1.94
N ASN A 135 -10.58 -17.30 1.23
CA ASN A 135 -11.12 -17.62 -0.09
C ASN A 135 -12.63 -17.89 -0.07
N GLU A 136 -13.14 -18.56 0.96
CA GLU A 136 -14.58 -18.84 1.09
C GLU A 136 -15.44 -17.58 1.26
N GLN A 137 -14.85 -16.50 1.75
CA GLN A 137 -15.52 -15.19 1.85
C GLN A 137 -15.22 -14.30 0.63
N GLY A 138 -14.52 -14.80 -0.38
CA GLY A 138 -14.11 -14.00 -1.54
C GLY A 138 -13.05 -12.94 -1.21
N ILE A 139 -12.30 -13.13 -0.12
CA ILE A 139 -11.18 -12.30 0.30
C ILE A 139 -9.90 -12.90 -0.27
N ILE A 140 -9.21 -12.15 -1.13
CA ILE A 140 -7.97 -12.62 -1.76
C ILE A 140 -6.84 -12.62 -0.70
N PRO A 141 -6.09 -13.72 -0.52
CA PRO A 141 -4.92 -13.73 0.37
C PRO A 141 -3.72 -13.01 -0.28
N GLY A 142 -3.05 -12.18 0.51
CA GLY A 142 -1.78 -11.55 0.14
C GLY A 142 -0.73 -11.74 1.24
N ILE A 143 0.52 -11.44 0.92
CA ILE A 143 1.66 -11.74 1.80
C ILE A 143 2.61 -10.55 1.91
N LYS A 144 3.03 -10.20 3.13
CA LYS A 144 4.17 -9.29 3.35
C LYS A 144 5.47 -10.04 3.06
N VAL A 145 6.30 -9.51 2.16
CA VAL A 145 7.54 -10.20 1.72
C VAL A 145 8.82 -9.45 2.05
N ASP A 146 8.72 -8.18 2.42
CA ASP A 146 9.87 -7.41 2.91
C ASP A 146 10.36 -7.94 4.27
N LYS A 147 11.66 -7.84 4.51
CA LYS A 147 12.34 -8.26 5.75
C LYS A 147 12.58 -7.09 6.71
N GLY A 148 11.87 -5.99 6.53
CA GLY A 148 11.91 -4.84 7.41
C GLY A 148 12.99 -3.82 7.06
N LEU A 149 12.96 -2.74 7.84
CA LEU A 149 13.83 -1.58 7.68
C LEU A 149 15.12 -1.75 8.47
N VAL A 150 16.22 -1.29 7.90
CA VAL A 150 17.52 -1.15 8.58
C VAL A 150 18.09 0.25 8.32
N SER A 151 19.04 0.67 9.16
CA SER A 151 19.72 1.95 8.98
C SER A 151 20.38 2.03 7.61
N LEU A 152 20.22 3.16 6.92
CA LEU A 152 20.85 3.44 5.64
C LEU A 152 22.23 4.08 5.88
N PRO A 153 23.35 3.38 5.63
CA PRO A 153 24.68 3.94 5.87
C PRO A 153 24.94 5.18 5.02
N GLY A 154 25.58 6.20 5.60
CA GLY A 154 25.86 7.46 4.90
C GLY A 154 24.65 8.39 4.73
N SER A 155 23.53 8.08 5.38
CA SER A 155 22.32 8.92 5.41
C SER A 155 22.16 9.66 6.74
N ASN A 156 21.18 10.57 6.80
CA ASN A 156 20.85 11.31 8.02
C ASN A 156 19.85 10.54 8.90
N ASN A 157 20.26 9.44 9.53
CA ASN A 157 19.36 8.57 10.31
C ASN A 157 18.13 8.13 9.50
N GLU A 158 18.32 7.86 8.21
CA GLU A 158 17.30 7.31 7.33
C GLU A 158 17.41 5.79 7.29
N SER A 159 16.45 5.13 6.65
CA SER A 159 16.41 3.66 6.58
C SER A 159 16.14 3.20 5.16
N TRP A 160 16.52 1.95 4.89
CA TRP A 160 16.15 1.24 3.67
C TRP A 160 15.58 -0.12 4.01
N CYS A 161 14.84 -0.71 3.08
CA CYS A 161 14.12 -1.95 3.31
C CYS A 161 14.85 -3.15 2.68
N GLN A 162 15.00 -4.23 3.44
CA GLN A 162 15.68 -5.45 3.01
C GLN A 162 14.70 -6.53 2.56
N GLY A 163 15.21 -7.58 1.90
CA GLY A 163 14.45 -8.80 1.59
C GLY A 163 14.45 -9.26 0.14
N LEU A 164 15.26 -8.65 -0.74
CA LEU A 164 15.33 -9.05 -2.14
C LEU A 164 16.04 -10.41 -2.32
N ASP A 165 16.99 -10.72 -1.45
CA ASP A 165 17.69 -12.00 -1.49
C ASP A 165 16.72 -13.17 -1.25
N GLY A 166 16.69 -14.08 -2.21
CA GLY A 166 15.78 -15.24 -2.23
C GLY A 166 14.30 -14.89 -2.47
N LEU A 167 13.96 -13.63 -2.77
CA LEU A 167 12.56 -13.19 -2.96
C LEU A 167 11.85 -13.95 -4.08
N HIS A 168 12.54 -14.26 -5.17
CA HIS A 168 11.97 -15.03 -6.28
C HIS A 168 11.45 -16.40 -5.81
N SER A 169 12.29 -17.18 -5.12
CA SER A 169 11.89 -18.49 -4.60
C SER A 169 10.77 -18.39 -3.55
N ARG A 170 10.81 -17.36 -2.69
CA ARG A 170 9.77 -17.12 -1.69
C ARG A 170 8.42 -16.78 -2.33
N THR A 171 8.39 -15.85 -3.29
CA THR A 171 7.16 -15.45 -3.99
C THR A 171 6.54 -16.62 -4.76
N ALA A 172 7.34 -17.47 -5.41
CA ALA A 172 6.87 -18.73 -6.00
C ALA A 172 6.21 -19.66 -4.96
N ALA A 173 6.82 -19.79 -3.78
CA ALA A 173 6.27 -20.61 -2.70
C ALA A 173 4.97 -20.03 -2.12
N TYR A 174 4.89 -18.71 -1.94
CA TYR A 174 3.68 -18.05 -1.46
C TYR A 174 2.53 -18.15 -2.46
N TYR A 175 2.82 -18.04 -3.76
CA TYR A 175 1.82 -18.25 -4.81
C TYR A 175 1.21 -19.66 -4.73
N LYS A 176 2.05 -20.69 -4.57
CA LYS A 176 1.62 -22.09 -4.35
C LYS A 176 0.81 -22.27 -3.08
N GLN A 177 1.14 -21.51 -2.02
CA GLN A 177 0.41 -21.53 -0.75
C GLN A 177 -0.95 -20.82 -0.82
N GLY A 178 -1.23 -20.05 -1.89
CA GLY A 178 -2.53 -19.41 -2.13
C GLY A 178 -2.50 -17.88 -2.12
N ALA A 179 -1.36 -17.25 -1.89
CA ALA A 179 -1.25 -15.79 -2.04
C ALA A 179 -1.40 -15.38 -3.51
N ARG A 180 -2.01 -14.23 -3.77
CA ARG A 180 -2.16 -13.64 -5.12
C ARG A 180 -1.67 -12.20 -5.23
N PHE A 181 -1.30 -11.61 -4.12
CA PHE A 181 -0.62 -10.32 -4.09
C PHE A 181 0.41 -10.29 -2.97
N ALA A 182 1.36 -9.38 -3.09
CA ALA A 182 2.41 -9.18 -2.10
C ALA A 182 2.40 -7.74 -1.60
N LYS A 183 3.07 -7.49 -0.48
CA LYS A 183 3.29 -6.15 0.06
C LYS A 183 4.76 -5.96 0.42
N TRP A 184 5.30 -4.80 0.04
CA TRP A 184 6.63 -4.35 0.46
C TRP A 184 6.58 -2.91 0.92
N ARG A 185 6.93 -2.69 2.18
CA ARG A 185 6.95 -1.36 2.78
C ARG A 185 8.36 -0.74 2.73
N THR A 186 8.49 0.44 2.18
CA THR A 186 9.65 1.32 2.42
C THR A 186 9.19 2.58 3.13
N VAL A 187 10.12 3.30 3.76
CA VAL A 187 9.82 4.56 4.41
C VAL A 187 10.78 5.65 3.99
N VAL A 188 10.27 6.86 4.00
CA VAL A 188 11.04 8.08 3.77
C VAL A 188 10.68 9.08 4.87
N SER A 189 11.70 9.63 5.53
CA SER A 189 11.54 10.55 6.67
C SER A 189 11.42 11.99 6.19
N VAL A 190 10.46 12.75 6.74
CA VAL A 190 10.36 14.19 6.49
C VAL A 190 11.28 15.00 7.42
N PRO A 191 11.33 14.75 8.75
CA PRO A 191 12.17 15.54 9.67
C PRO A 191 13.66 15.44 9.39
N ASN A 192 14.11 14.26 8.97
CA ASN A 192 15.53 14.03 8.68
C ASN A 192 15.91 14.51 7.26
N GLY A 193 14.92 15.03 6.52
CA GLY A 193 14.94 15.24 5.08
C GLY A 193 14.89 13.90 4.35
N PRO A 194 14.16 13.75 3.24
CA PRO A 194 14.46 12.63 2.40
C PRO A 194 15.69 13.00 1.59
N SER A 195 16.84 12.42 1.91
CA SER A 195 18.03 12.57 1.07
C SER A 195 17.76 11.94 -0.30
N GLU A 196 18.47 12.40 -1.34
CA GLU A 196 18.36 11.75 -2.66
C GLU A 196 18.70 10.26 -2.60
N LEU A 197 19.63 9.89 -1.71
CA LEU A 197 20.01 8.50 -1.50
C LEU A 197 18.83 7.68 -0.96
N ALA A 198 18.14 8.15 0.09
CA ALA A 198 17.01 7.42 0.67
C ALA A 198 15.83 7.33 -0.30
N ILE A 199 15.53 8.40 -1.04
CA ILE A 199 14.48 8.40 -2.07
C ILE A 199 14.83 7.36 -3.15
N LYS A 200 16.07 7.40 -3.65
CA LYS A 200 16.54 6.46 -4.67
C LYS A 200 16.47 5.01 -4.19
N GLU A 201 16.99 4.71 -2.99
CA GLU A 201 16.99 3.35 -2.45
C GLU A 201 15.57 2.83 -2.20
N ALA A 202 14.70 3.66 -1.65
CA ALA A 202 13.28 3.34 -1.45
C ALA A 202 12.60 3.00 -2.79
N ALA A 203 12.76 3.85 -3.79
CA ALA A 203 12.14 3.69 -5.10
C ALA A 203 12.73 2.52 -5.91
N TRP A 204 14.06 2.34 -5.90
CA TRP A 204 14.73 1.25 -6.59
C TRP A 204 14.42 -0.12 -5.97
N GLY A 205 14.41 -0.19 -4.64
CA GLY A 205 14.03 -1.40 -3.90
C GLY A 205 12.60 -1.85 -4.24
N LEU A 206 11.65 -0.90 -4.23
CA LEU A 206 10.26 -1.16 -4.62
C LEU A 206 10.14 -1.67 -6.06
N ALA A 207 10.87 -1.10 -7.00
CA ALA A 207 10.80 -1.51 -8.40
C ALA A 207 11.33 -2.93 -8.62
N ARG A 208 12.46 -3.29 -8.00
CA ARG A 208 13.00 -4.66 -8.06
C ARG A 208 12.07 -5.67 -7.40
N TYR A 209 11.53 -5.34 -6.22
CA TYR A 209 10.52 -6.16 -5.54
C TYR A 209 9.30 -6.41 -6.44
N ALA A 210 8.77 -5.36 -7.05
CA ALA A 210 7.56 -5.44 -7.86
C ALA A 210 7.77 -6.33 -9.09
N ALA A 211 8.91 -6.18 -9.78
CA ALA A 211 9.25 -7.01 -10.94
C ALA A 211 9.32 -8.50 -10.57
N ILE A 212 9.99 -8.84 -9.46
CA ILE A 212 10.10 -10.23 -8.98
C ILE A 212 8.72 -10.82 -8.64
N CYS A 213 7.83 -10.01 -8.06
CA CYS A 213 6.46 -10.46 -7.75
C CYS A 213 5.65 -10.76 -9.01
N GLN A 214 5.71 -9.88 -10.02
CA GLN A 214 5.01 -10.11 -11.29
C GLN A 214 5.50 -11.37 -12.02
N ASP A 215 6.81 -11.63 -11.98
CA ASP A 215 7.40 -12.86 -12.54
C ASP A 215 6.90 -14.14 -11.86
N ASN A 216 6.40 -14.02 -10.63
CA ASN A 216 5.87 -15.13 -9.82
C ASN A 216 4.34 -15.08 -9.63
N GLY A 217 3.63 -14.29 -10.44
CA GLY A 217 2.16 -14.24 -10.44
C GLY A 217 1.53 -13.52 -9.25
N LEU A 218 2.31 -12.74 -8.49
CA LEU A 218 1.80 -11.94 -7.37
C LEU A 218 1.69 -10.47 -7.78
N VAL A 219 0.50 -9.88 -7.62
CA VAL A 219 0.32 -8.42 -7.76
C VAL A 219 1.13 -7.71 -6.66
N PRO A 220 2.11 -6.84 -6.98
CA PRO A 220 2.84 -6.11 -5.96
C PRO A 220 2.05 -4.89 -5.48
N ILE A 221 1.84 -4.80 -4.17
CA ILE A 221 1.50 -3.54 -3.49
C ILE A 221 2.79 -2.78 -3.25
N VAL A 222 2.95 -1.69 -3.99
CA VAL A 222 4.07 -0.75 -3.87
C VAL A 222 3.75 0.24 -2.76
N GLU A 223 4.43 0.17 -1.62
CA GLU A 223 4.16 1.02 -0.43
C GLU A 223 5.33 1.99 -0.15
N PRO A 224 5.36 3.18 -0.81
CA PRO A 224 6.30 4.25 -0.54
C PRO A 224 5.77 5.17 0.56
N GLU A 225 5.89 4.76 1.82
CA GLU A 225 5.37 5.53 2.95
C GLU A 225 6.24 6.76 3.22
N VAL A 226 5.64 7.95 3.10
CA VAL A 226 6.20 9.18 3.68
C VAL A 226 5.74 9.25 5.13
N LEU A 227 6.70 9.23 6.06
CA LEU A 227 6.43 9.20 7.49
C LEU A 227 5.78 10.50 7.96
N LEU A 228 4.86 10.37 8.93
CA LEU A 228 4.14 11.49 9.54
C LEU A 228 4.93 12.16 10.66
N ASP A 229 6.07 11.61 11.07
CA ASP A 229 6.83 12.12 12.20
C ASP A 229 7.26 13.58 12.00
N GLY A 230 7.13 14.41 13.03
CA GLY A 230 7.61 15.79 13.06
C GLY A 230 6.52 16.86 13.04
N GLU A 231 6.95 18.13 13.01
CA GLU A 231 6.09 19.32 13.15
C GLU A 231 5.77 20.02 11.83
N HIS A 232 6.09 19.39 10.70
CA HIS A 232 5.96 19.99 9.37
C HIS A 232 4.50 20.19 8.95
N GLY A 233 4.26 21.21 8.11
CA GLY A 233 2.96 21.48 7.49
C GLY A 233 2.64 20.51 6.35
N ILE A 234 1.38 20.53 5.89
CA ILE A 234 0.89 19.66 4.81
C ILE A 234 1.61 19.92 3.48
N GLU A 235 2.04 21.16 3.24
CA GLU A 235 2.78 21.59 2.04
C GLU A 235 4.12 20.85 1.94
N ARG A 236 4.81 20.71 3.08
CA ARG A 236 6.10 20.00 3.13
C ARG A 236 5.91 18.50 2.88
N THR A 237 4.85 17.90 3.42
CA THR A 237 4.49 16.52 3.11
C THR A 237 4.20 16.34 1.63
N ALA A 238 3.47 17.29 1.02
CA ALA A 238 3.15 17.27 -0.41
C ALA A 238 4.41 17.33 -1.28
N GLU A 239 5.34 18.24 -0.98
CA GLU A 239 6.62 18.38 -1.69
C GLU A 239 7.42 17.07 -1.65
N VAL A 240 7.53 16.46 -0.47
CA VAL A 240 8.23 15.18 -0.29
C VAL A 240 7.53 14.05 -1.04
N ALA A 241 6.20 13.96 -0.92
CA ALA A 241 5.41 12.94 -1.61
C ALA A 241 5.54 13.04 -3.13
N GLU A 242 5.50 14.25 -3.69
CA GLU A 242 5.65 14.47 -5.14
C GLU A 242 6.99 13.91 -5.64
N LYS A 243 8.08 14.20 -4.93
CA LYS A 243 9.42 13.74 -5.29
C LYS A 243 9.59 12.22 -5.14
N VAL A 244 9.11 11.66 -4.02
CA VAL A 244 9.19 10.22 -3.76
C VAL A 244 8.37 9.45 -4.79
N TRP A 245 7.11 9.83 -5.00
CA TRP A 245 6.20 9.07 -5.86
C TRP A 245 6.59 9.17 -7.34
N SER A 246 7.03 10.34 -7.81
CA SER A 246 7.56 10.48 -9.18
C SER A 246 8.80 9.60 -9.40
N THR A 247 9.73 9.55 -8.43
CA THR A 247 10.91 8.69 -8.51
C THR A 247 10.54 7.21 -8.51
N VAL A 248 9.57 6.81 -7.68
CA VAL A 248 9.02 5.44 -7.67
C VAL A 248 8.52 5.06 -9.05
N PHE A 249 7.62 5.84 -9.65
CA PHE A 249 7.07 5.51 -10.97
C PHE A 249 8.11 5.53 -12.09
N SER A 250 9.14 6.39 -12.00
CA SER A 250 10.28 6.34 -12.91
C SER A 250 11.01 4.99 -12.85
N TYR A 251 11.29 4.48 -11.65
CA TYR A 251 11.97 3.19 -11.51
C TYR A 251 11.06 1.97 -11.77
N LEU A 252 9.76 2.07 -11.52
CA LEU A 252 8.80 1.06 -11.98
C LEU A 252 8.85 0.94 -13.51
N ALA A 253 8.88 2.06 -14.23
CA ALA A 253 9.00 2.07 -15.68
C ALA A 253 10.34 1.51 -16.17
N GLU A 254 11.46 1.88 -15.53
CA GLU A 254 12.80 1.35 -15.86
C GLU A 254 12.90 -0.17 -15.66
N ASN A 255 12.23 -0.70 -14.63
CA ASN A 255 12.12 -2.14 -14.38
C ASN A 255 11.01 -2.83 -15.19
N LYS A 256 10.39 -2.12 -16.16
CA LYS A 256 9.40 -2.66 -17.12
C LYS A 256 8.16 -3.28 -16.45
N LEU A 257 7.70 -2.68 -15.36
CA LEU A 257 6.52 -3.14 -14.65
C LEU A 257 5.25 -2.97 -15.50
N LEU A 258 4.35 -3.96 -15.40
CA LEU A 258 2.98 -3.85 -15.90
C LEU A 258 2.15 -3.08 -14.87
N LEU A 259 1.85 -1.80 -15.11
CA LEU A 259 1.19 -0.94 -14.12
C LEU A 259 -0.28 -1.35 -13.85
N GLU A 260 -0.93 -1.97 -14.84
CA GLU A 260 -2.27 -2.54 -14.71
C GLU A 260 -2.32 -3.73 -13.73
N GLY A 261 -1.15 -4.31 -13.44
CA GLY A 261 -0.96 -5.44 -12.53
C GLY A 261 -0.24 -5.06 -11.24
N ILE A 262 -0.31 -3.78 -10.80
CA ILE A 262 0.17 -3.34 -9.47
C ILE A 262 -0.97 -2.72 -8.65
N LEU A 263 -0.71 -2.48 -7.37
CA LEU A 263 -1.50 -1.55 -6.54
C LEU A 263 -0.52 -0.59 -5.85
N LEU A 264 -0.93 0.67 -5.67
CA LEU A 264 -0.15 1.63 -4.88
C LEU A 264 -0.71 1.72 -3.47
N LYS A 265 0.14 1.70 -2.44
CA LYS A 265 -0.24 1.95 -1.04
C LYS A 265 0.55 3.13 -0.50
N PRO A 266 0.16 4.37 -0.84
CA PRO A 266 0.84 5.55 -0.32
C PRO A 266 0.26 5.96 1.04
N SER A 267 0.97 6.85 1.74
CA SER A 267 0.37 7.65 2.80
C SER A 267 -0.57 8.71 2.20
N MET A 268 -1.59 9.11 2.98
CA MET A 268 -2.30 10.36 2.68
C MET A 268 -1.38 11.55 2.94
N VAL A 269 -1.56 12.64 2.20
CA VAL A 269 -0.81 13.87 2.41
C VAL A 269 -1.45 14.63 3.57
N THR A 270 -0.83 14.55 4.75
CA THR A 270 -1.30 15.22 5.97
C THR A 270 -0.18 16.05 6.59
N PRO A 271 -0.49 17.00 7.49
CA PRO A 271 0.52 17.57 8.37
C PRO A 271 1.22 16.49 9.20
N GLY A 272 2.42 16.79 9.69
CA GLY A 272 3.13 15.93 10.62
C GLY A 272 2.34 15.73 11.93
N ASN A 273 2.60 14.63 12.63
CA ASN A 273 1.90 14.26 13.86
C ASN A 273 2.09 15.27 15.00
N GLY A 274 3.23 15.96 15.04
CA GLY A 274 3.56 17.04 15.97
C GLY A 274 3.14 18.42 15.46
N SER A 275 2.55 18.52 14.26
CA SER A 275 2.12 19.81 13.73
C SER A 275 1.00 20.41 14.59
N LYS A 276 1.14 21.71 14.88
CA LYS A 276 0.13 22.50 15.60
C LYS A 276 -1.06 22.85 14.70
N VAL A 277 -0.90 22.74 13.39
CA VAL A 277 -1.95 22.98 12.40
C VAL A 277 -2.62 21.66 12.05
N LYS A 278 -3.92 21.58 12.25
CA LYS A 278 -4.74 20.45 11.79
C LYS A 278 -5.28 20.77 10.41
N ALA A 279 -5.25 19.79 9.51
CA ALA A 279 -5.89 19.88 8.21
C ALA A 279 -7.27 19.22 8.28
N THR A 280 -8.23 19.81 7.57
CA THR A 280 -9.55 19.22 7.37
C THR A 280 -9.48 18.03 6.40
N PRO A 281 -10.48 17.11 6.43
CA PRO A 281 -10.55 16.04 5.44
C PRO A 281 -10.55 16.52 3.99
N GLU A 282 -11.18 17.66 3.72
CA GLU A 282 -11.24 18.28 2.40
C GLU A 282 -9.86 18.79 1.93
N GLU A 283 -9.10 19.44 2.82
CA GLU A 283 -7.73 19.85 2.55
C GLU A 283 -6.82 18.66 2.30
N ILE A 284 -6.88 17.64 3.16
CA ILE A 284 -6.12 16.39 3.00
C ILE A 284 -6.44 15.72 1.67
N ALA A 285 -7.73 15.63 1.32
CA ALA A 285 -8.16 15.07 0.05
C ALA A 285 -7.63 15.87 -1.15
N ASN A 286 -7.72 17.21 -1.10
CA ASN A 286 -7.25 18.06 -2.19
C ASN A 286 -5.74 17.90 -2.43
N TYR A 287 -4.93 17.99 -1.37
CA TYR A 287 -3.48 17.78 -1.48
C TYR A 287 -3.16 16.38 -1.98
N THR A 288 -3.76 15.36 -1.38
CA THR A 288 -3.49 13.95 -1.72
C THR A 288 -3.84 13.65 -3.18
N LEU A 289 -5.04 14.01 -3.64
CA LEU A 289 -5.47 13.76 -5.01
C LEU A 289 -4.68 14.58 -6.03
N THR A 290 -4.28 15.80 -5.69
CA THR A 290 -3.40 16.62 -6.54
C THR A 290 -2.06 15.93 -6.74
N MET A 291 -1.45 15.40 -5.67
CA MET A 291 -0.17 14.68 -5.75
C MET A 291 -0.29 13.39 -6.58
N LEU A 292 -1.38 12.63 -6.41
CA LEU A 292 -1.63 11.45 -7.25
C LEU A 292 -1.75 11.84 -8.74
N LYS A 293 -2.51 12.88 -9.08
CA LYS A 293 -2.67 13.38 -10.46
C LYS A 293 -1.37 13.84 -11.12
N ARG A 294 -0.41 14.32 -10.33
CA ARG A 294 0.89 14.75 -10.84
C ARG A 294 1.89 13.61 -11.04
N THR A 295 1.73 12.50 -10.33
CA THR A 295 2.80 11.48 -10.21
C THR A 295 2.41 10.07 -10.62
N VAL A 296 1.12 9.72 -10.55
CA VAL A 296 0.64 8.34 -10.74
C VAL A 296 -0.01 8.20 -12.12
N PRO A 297 0.44 7.27 -12.98
CA PRO A 297 -0.25 7.00 -14.24
C PRO A 297 -1.65 6.40 -14.03
N PRO A 298 -2.65 6.73 -14.87
CA PRO A 298 -4.01 6.18 -14.77
C PRO A 298 -4.09 4.66 -15.06
N ALA A 299 -3.01 4.05 -15.56
CA ALA A 299 -2.92 2.60 -15.76
C ALA A 299 -2.95 1.81 -14.45
N VAL A 300 -2.58 2.42 -13.33
CA VAL A 300 -2.66 1.78 -12.00
C VAL A 300 -4.14 1.53 -11.66
N PRO A 301 -4.58 0.31 -11.31
CA PRO A 301 -6.00 0.05 -11.07
C PRO A 301 -6.51 0.62 -9.75
N GLY A 302 -5.68 0.66 -8.70
CA GLY A 302 -6.12 1.07 -7.37
C GLY A 302 -5.04 1.71 -6.50
N ILE A 303 -5.47 2.69 -5.71
CA ILE A 303 -4.71 3.38 -4.67
C ILE A 303 -5.29 2.97 -3.32
N MET A 304 -4.56 2.14 -2.58
CA MET A 304 -5.00 1.46 -1.36
C MET A 304 -4.33 2.11 -0.16
N PHE A 305 -4.82 3.26 0.30
CA PHE A 305 -4.14 4.08 1.31
C PHE A 305 -3.81 3.32 2.60
N LEU A 306 -2.62 3.56 3.14
CA LEU A 306 -2.33 3.22 4.53
C LEU A 306 -2.97 4.27 5.46
N SER A 307 -3.43 3.84 6.63
CA SER A 307 -4.00 4.78 7.62
C SER A 307 -2.92 5.55 8.38
N GLY A 308 -1.67 5.07 8.36
CA GLY A 308 -0.58 5.67 9.14
C GLY A 308 -0.96 5.74 10.61
N GLY A 309 -0.71 6.88 11.25
CA GLY A 309 -1.04 7.19 12.65
C GLY A 309 -2.46 7.70 12.90
N GLN A 310 -3.31 7.78 11.88
CA GLN A 310 -4.67 8.33 12.00
C GLN A 310 -5.55 7.44 12.90
N SER A 311 -6.52 8.07 13.57
CA SER A 311 -7.60 7.33 14.22
C SER A 311 -8.49 6.61 13.21
N GLU A 312 -9.31 5.67 13.68
CA GLU A 312 -10.23 4.91 12.83
C GLU A 312 -11.22 5.84 12.09
N VAL A 313 -11.68 6.90 12.77
CA VAL A 313 -12.65 7.85 12.21
C VAL A 313 -11.98 8.83 11.24
N GLU A 314 -10.82 9.39 11.59
CA GLU A 314 -10.07 10.29 10.69
C GLU A 314 -9.73 9.60 9.37
N ALA A 315 -9.22 8.35 9.42
CA ALA A 315 -8.89 7.59 8.23
C ALA A 315 -10.13 7.33 7.33
N THR A 316 -11.30 7.17 7.94
CA THR A 316 -12.58 7.00 7.23
C THR A 316 -13.04 8.32 6.58
N LEU A 317 -12.98 9.43 7.33
CA LEU A 317 -13.38 10.75 6.85
C LEU A 317 -12.51 11.24 5.69
N ASN A 318 -11.18 11.08 5.82
CA ASN A 318 -10.24 11.48 4.77
C ASN A 318 -10.42 10.65 3.49
N LEU A 319 -10.61 9.33 3.63
CA LEU A 319 -10.93 8.47 2.49
C LEU A 319 -12.26 8.87 1.82
N ASN A 320 -13.27 9.20 2.62
CA ASN A 320 -14.57 9.63 2.11
C ASN A 320 -14.44 10.93 1.31
N ALA A 321 -13.72 11.92 1.85
CA ALA A 321 -13.48 13.20 1.18
C ALA A 321 -12.79 13.02 -0.18
N MET A 322 -11.80 12.12 -0.28
CA MET A 322 -11.14 11.79 -1.54
C MET A 322 -12.07 11.17 -2.60
N ASN A 323 -13.10 10.43 -2.16
CA ASN A 323 -14.07 9.79 -3.05
C ASN A 323 -15.33 10.65 -3.32
N GLN A 324 -15.40 11.88 -2.80
CA GLN A 324 -16.42 12.87 -3.20
C GLN A 324 -16.15 13.49 -4.57
N SER A 325 -15.02 13.17 -5.20
CA SER A 325 -14.65 13.65 -6.53
C SER A 325 -14.27 12.48 -7.45
N PRO A 326 -14.47 12.59 -8.78
CA PRO A 326 -14.05 11.57 -9.71
C PRO A 326 -12.53 11.35 -9.69
N ASN A 327 -12.13 10.08 -9.67
CA ASN A 327 -10.73 9.67 -9.72
C ASN A 327 -10.51 8.71 -10.90
N PRO A 328 -9.37 8.79 -11.60
CA PRO A 328 -9.04 7.84 -12.66
C PRO A 328 -8.63 6.47 -12.10
N TRP A 329 -8.27 6.40 -10.82
CA TRP A 329 -7.98 5.16 -10.09
C TRP A 329 -9.11 4.81 -9.13
N HIS A 330 -9.15 3.55 -8.72
CA HIS A 330 -9.95 3.14 -7.57
C HIS A 330 -9.28 3.59 -6.26
N VAL A 331 -9.79 4.63 -5.62
CA VAL A 331 -9.26 5.16 -4.36
C VAL A 331 -9.93 4.44 -3.18
N SER A 332 -9.17 3.61 -2.47
CA SER A 332 -9.64 2.74 -1.39
C SER A 332 -8.60 2.66 -0.25
N PHE A 333 -8.73 1.66 0.61
CA PHE A 333 -7.97 1.51 1.86
C PHE A 333 -7.18 0.20 1.90
N SER A 334 -6.04 0.24 2.57
CA SER A 334 -5.30 -0.92 3.07
C SER A 334 -4.91 -0.67 4.53
N TYR A 335 -5.86 -0.92 5.41
CA TYR A 335 -5.82 -0.46 6.80
C TYR A 335 -5.51 -1.58 7.79
N ALA A 336 -4.65 -1.26 8.75
CA ALA A 336 -4.39 -2.09 9.90
C ALA A 336 -5.07 -1.50 11.15
N ARG A 337 -4.41 -0.56 11.84
CA ARG A 337 -4.92 0.11 13.05
C ARG A 337 -6.33 0.68 12.87
N ALA A 338 -6.61 1.30 11.72
CA ALA A 338 -7.92 1.90 11.44
C ALA A 338 -9.08 0.89 11.30
N LEU A 339 -8.80 -0.40 11.17
CA LEU A 339 -9.79 -1.50 11.18
C LEU A 339 -9.74 -2.34 12.46
N GLN A 340 -8.64 -2.31 13.21
CA GLN A 340 -8.34 -3.29 14.25
C GLN A 340 -8.34 -2.73 15.68
N ASN A 341 -8.19 -1.41 15.88
CA ASN A 341 -8.03 -0.85 17.23
C ASN A 341 -9.26 -1.12 18.11
N SER A 342 -10.46 -0.89 17.59
CA SER A 342 -11.71 -1.20 18.31
C SER A 342 -11.93 -2.70 18.49
N VAL A 343 -11.42 -3.53 17.56
CA VAL A 343 -11.49 -5.00 17.65
C VAL A 343 -10.70 -5.51 18.85
N LEU A 344 -9.44 -5.08 18.99
CA LEU A 344 -8.59 -5.48 20.12
C LEU A 344 -9.21 -5.06 21.47
N LYS A 345 -9.71 -3.83 21.55
CA LYS A 345 -10.38 -3.30 22.76
C LYS A 345 -11.65 -4.07 23.12
N ALA A 346 -12.40 -4.52 22.13
CA ALA A 346 -13.59 -5.33 22.34
C ALA A 346 -13.25 -6.76 22.75
N TRP A 347 -12.25 -7.38 22.09
CA TRP A 347 -11.85 -8.76 22.33
C TRP A 347 -11.22 -8.97 23.70
N LYS A 348 -10.21 -8.16 24.06
CA LYS A 348 -9.40 -8.30 25.29
C LYS A 348 -8.82 -9.70 25.52
N GLY A 349 -8.66 -10.48 24.45
CA GLY A 349 -8.17 -11.87 24.52
C GLY A 349 -9.17 -12.89 25.04
N GLN A 350 -10.42 -12.50 25.30
CA GLN A 350 -11.40 -13.37 25.93
C GLN A 350 -12.29 -14.06 24.89
N PRO A 351 -12.44 -15.41 24.92
CA PRO A 351 -13.26 -16.14 23.96
C PRO A 351 -14.73 -15.67 23.90
N GLU A 352 -15.32 -15.28 25.03
CA GLU A 352 -16.69 -14.78 25.11
C GLU A 352 -16.90 -13.44 24.39
N ASN A 353 -15.83 -12.71 24.09
CA ASN A 353 -15.88 -11.40 23.42
C ASN A 353 -15.66 -11.48 21.89
N VAL A 354 -15.48 -12.68 21.34
CA VAL A 354 -15.22 -12.86 19.88
C VAL A 354 -16.32 -12.20 19.05
N GLU A 355 -17.59 -12.46 19.33
CA GLU A 355 -18.72 -11.88 18.57
C GLU A 355 -18.72 -10.34 18.64
N ALA A 356 -18.45 -9.77 19.81
CA ALA A 356 -18.39 -8.32 19.99
C ALA A 356 -17.23 -7.69 19.19
N ALA A 357 -16.08 -8.36 19.15
CA ALA A 357 -14.91 -7.93 18.40
C ALA A 357 -15.12 -8.04 16.87
N GLN A 358 -15.70 -9.14 16.40
CA GLN A 358 -16.07 -9.32 14.99
C GLN A 358 -17.09 -8.27 14.52
N LYS A 359 -18.07 -7.94 15.37
CA LYS A 359 -19.02 -6.85 15.11
C LYS A 359 -18.32 -5.49 15.02
N ALA A 360 -17.33 -5.22 15.88
CA ALA A 360 -16.55 -3.99 15.81
C ALA A 360 -15.75 -3.91 14.48
N LEU A 361 -15.19 -5.03 14.02
CA LEU A 361 -14.50 -5.10 12.73
C LEU A 361 -15.47 -4.76 11.59
N LEU A 362 -16.65 -5.39 11.54
CA LEU A 362 -17.66 -5.11 10.50
C LEU A 362 -18.10 -3.65 10.48
N VAL A 363 -18.26 -3.03 11.65
CA VAL A 363 -18.62 -1.60 11.75
C VAL A 363 -17.56 -0.72 11.11
N ARG A 364 -16.26 -1.04 11.27
CA ARG A 364 -15.17 -0.31 10.59
C ARG A 364 -15.03 -0.68 9.12
N ALA A 365 -15.20 -1.95 8.76
CA ALA A 365 -15.15 -2.40 7.37
C ALA A 365 -16.26 -1.75 6.53
N LYS A 366 -17.50 -1.74 7.02
CA LYS A 366 -18.65 -1.08 6.39
C LYS A 366 -18.46 0.43 6.28
N ALA A 367 -17.94 1.08 7.33
CA ALA A 367 -17.69 2.53 7.30
C ALA A 367 -16.66 2.90 6.21
N ASN A 368 -15.57 2.16 6.11
CA ASN A 368 -14.55 2.37 5.09
C ASN A 368 -15.03 1.98 3.68
N SER A 369 -15.90 0.98 3.56
CA SER A 369 -16.62 0.66 2.31
C SER A 369 -17.48 1.82 1.84
N LEU A 370 -18.27 2.43 2.73
CA LEU A 370 -19.05 3.62 2.40
C LEU A 370 -18.17 4.82 2.07
N ALA A 371 -17.02 4.96 2.75
CA ALA A 371 -16.06 6.02 2.47
C ALA A 371 -15.41 5.84 1.08
N GLN A 372 -15.08 4.62 0.68
CA GLN A 372 -14.63 4.30 -0.67
C GLN A 372 -15.68 4.73 -1.71
N LEU A 373 -16.97 4.55 -1.42
CA LEU A 373 -18.04 4.96 -2.32
C LEU A 373 -18.37 6.47 -2.26
N GLY A 374 -17.69 7.26 -1.42
CA GLY A 374 -18.03 8.67 -1.20
C GLY A 374 -19.42 8.84 -0.56
N LYS A 375 -19.84 7.91 0.29
CA LYS A 375 -21.18 7.88 0.90
C LYS A 375 -21.15 7.77 2.43
N TYR A 376 -19.98 7.88 3.04
CA TYR A 376 -19.87 7.81 4.49
C TYR A 376 -20.38 9.10 5.14
N SER A 377 -21.15 8.93 6.22
CA SER A 377 -21.59 10.02 7.09
C SER A 377 -21.52 9.58 8.54
N ALA A 378 -20.78 10.33 9.37
CA ALA A 378 -20.68 10.08 10.80
C ALA A 378 -22.03 10.09 11.52
N LYS A 379 -23.00 10.90 11.04
CA LYS A 379 -24.38 10.90 11.54
C LYS A 379 -25.10 9.59 11.26
N GLY A 380 -24.90 9.01 10.07
CA GLY A 380 -25.50 7.73 9.67
C GLY A 380 -25.01 6.57 10.54
N GLU A 381 -23.72 6.55 10.87
CA GLU A 381 -23.13 5.56 11.77
C GLU A 381 -23.71 5.64 13.19
N ALA A 382 -23.84 6.85 13.74
CA ALA A 382 -24.41 7.06 15.06
C ALA A 382 -25.90 6.65 15.14
N GLU A 383 -26.68 6.90 14.08
CA GLU A 383 -28.09 6.49 14.01
C GLU A 383 -28.26 4.97 13.84
N GLU A 384 -27.42 4.31 13.04
CA GLU A 384 -27.38 2.84 12.96
C GLU A 384 -26.98 2.21 14.30
N ALA A 385 -26.00 2.78 15.01
CA ALA A 385 -25.60 2.33 16.34
C ALA A 385 -26.77 2.44 17.36
N LYS A 386 -27.54 3.53 17.31
CA LYS A 386 -28.75 3.70 18.14
C LYS A 386 -29.85 2.71 17.79
N LYS A 387 -30.07 2.41 16.49
CA LYS A 387 -31.06 1.41 16.05
C LYS A 387 -30.67 0.00 16.50
N GLY A 388 -29.39 -0.37 16.39
CA GLY A 388 -28.87 -1.65 16.88
C GLY A 388 -28.98 -1.82 18.40
N LEU A 389 -28.83 -0.73 19.16
CA LEU A 389 -29.02 -0.78 20.62
C LEU A 389 -30.49 -0.99 20.99
N ARG A 390 -31.43 -0.37 20.26
CA ARG A 390 -32.89 -0.54 20.46
C ARG A 390 -33.39 -1.95 20.16
N THR A 391 -32.81 -2.63 19.17
CA THR A 391 -33.19 -4.03 18.85
C THR A 391 -32.61 -5.03 19.85
N CYS A 392 -31.42 -4.78 20.39
CA CYS A 392 -30.85 -5.58 21.47
C CYS A 392 -31.62 -5.44 22.80
N THR A 393 -32.05 -4.23 23.18
CA THR A 393 -32.87 -4.02 24.37
C THR A 393 -34.27 -4.64 24.23
N ALA A 394 -34.87 -4.58 23.04
CA ALA A 394 -36.15 -5.25 22.76
C ALA A 394 -36.04 -6.79 22.86
N ARG A 395 -34.98 -7.41 22.34
CA ARG A 395 -34.73 -8.86 22.48
C ARG A 395 -34.46 -9.28 23.93
N ALA A 396 -33.74 -8.46 24.69
CA ALA A 396 -33.51 -8.71 26.11
C ALA A 396 -34.79 -8.59 26.96
N ALA A 397 -35.68 -7.63 26.63
CA ALA A 397 -36.98 -7.47 27.28
C ALA A 397 -37.94 -8.64 26.97
N ALA A 398 -37.94 -9.13 25.72
CA ALA A 398 -38.73 -10.30 25.31
C ALA A 398 -38.32 -11.60 26.01
N ARG A 399 -37.00 -11.81 26.23
CA ARG A 399 -36.50 -12.97 27.01
C ARG A 399 -36.81 -12.91 28.51
N LYS A 400 -37.07 -11.72 29.08
CA LYS A 400 -37.54 -11.59 30.47
C LYS A 400 -39.02 -11.89 30.65
N HIS A 401 -39.84 -11.67 29.62
CA HIS A 401 -41.28 -11.93 29.67
C HIS A 401 -41.66 -13.39 29.41
N SER A 402 -40.77 -14.21 28.84
CA SER A 402 -41.04 -15.64 28.58
C SER A 402 -40.72 -16.57 29.76
N LYS A 403 -40.46 -16.06 30.97
CA LYS A 403 -40.08 -16.85 32.16
C LYS A 403 -41.11 -16.86 33.29
N ILE A 404 -42.34 -16.39 33.05
CA ILE A 404 -43.43 -16.52 34.02
C ILE A 404 -44.34 -17.68 33.56
N ILE A 405 -44.00 -18.89 34.00
CA ILE A 405 -44.93 -20.03 34.00
C ILE A 405 -45.61 -20.01 35.37
N PRO A 406 -46.95 -19.87 35.48
CA PRO A 406 -47.62 -19.94 36.77
C PRO A 406 -47.66 -21.39 37.24
N VAL A 407 -47.10 -21.66 38.42
CA VAL A 407 -47.28 -22.93 39.13
C VAL A 407 -48.71 -22.95 39.64
N VAL A 408 -49.55 -23.77 39.03
CA VAL A 408 -50.90 -24.07 39.51
C VAL A 408 -50.77 -25.08 40.65
N SER A 409 -51.18 -24.70 41.85
CA SER A 409 -51.37 -25.59 42.98
C SER A 409 -52.70 -26.34 42.83
N SER A 410 -52.67 -27.66 42.93
CA SER A 410 -53.86 -28.48 43.18
C SER A 410 -53.57 -29.43 44.34
N GLU A 411 -54.59 -29.56 45.19
CA GLU A 411 -54.70 -30.32 46.44
C GLU A 411 -54.30 -31.79 46.37
#